data_AF-A0A428WY98-F1
#
_entry.id   AF-A0A428WY98-F1
#
_cell.length_a   1.000
_cell.length_b   1.000
_cell.length_c   1.000
_cell.angle_alpha   90.00
_cell.angle_beta   90.00
_cell.angle_gamma   90.00
#
_symmetry.space_group_name_H-M   'P 1'
#
loop_
_entity.id
_entity.type
_entity.pdbx_description
1 polymer ?
#
loop_
_entity_poly.entity_id
_entity_poly.type
_entity_poly.pdbx_seq_one_letter_code
_entity_poly.pdbx_strand_id
1 'polypeptide(L)'
;MSAGSDAVSLVRSTAGLAQCAAGLERTGGRRVRFGPGGAALPGEPERVSGSAFFGDTDSGPGGRVWLERPGAPGPFDELVLEWMAIAARMLDGRRRAAEPPHAADPALVELVLSEREAVEDRARALRLLGLVPELPLRVVAVALAGTGSPGAPPSPGSPGAPPSPGSPGAAGSAGGTGGAAALAPAADRGNGAGGAEAASPGSGHGAGPAPDIGVETVTLLGRSGLPGSVRIARVGPLGAVLVQRPDGDPASPAEELRAAAGARPAGPGAPGQPAGRAERSVRAGVGGLTEALDAGVSWQQARVALRFAVAGTPGEAVTDHDDLGPVALLAEIPAERLRARPEVRALAELAAGEGGGTGIAALAAFCRTGSLRQAAAELHLHHSSVAARLAHVEETLGWRLRDPQDRFRAHLALYAWRLSGTE
;
A
#
# COMPACT_ATOMS: atom_id res chain seq x y z
N MET A 1 -5.69 -25.38 -12.71
CA MET A 1 -5.24 -25.48 -14.12
C MET A 1 -4.81 -24.08 -14.54
N SER A 2 -3.50 -23.87 -14.72
CA SER A 2 -2.90 -22.54 -14.92
C SER A 2 -3.33 -21.96 -16.27
N ALA A 3 -3.84 -20.73 -16.29
CA ALA A 3 -4.28 -20.10 -17.52
C ALA A 3 -3.10 -19.66 -18.46
N GLY A 4 -1.86 -20.01 -18.13
CA GLY A 4 -0.75 -20.08 -19.08
C GLY A 4 -0.89 -21.26 -20.06
N SER A 5 -1.54 -22.35 -19.63
CA SER A 5 -1.89 -23.51 -20.46
C SER A 5 -2.88 -23.14 -21.57
N ASP A 6 -3.78 -22.18 -21.31
CA ASP A 6 -4.83 -21.82 -22.25
C ASP A 6 -4.32 -20.90 -23.37
N ALA A 7 -3.45 -19.94 -23.05
CA ALA A 7 -2.84 -19.06 -24.06
C ALA A 7 -1.84 -19.82 -24.96
N VAL A 8 -1.06 -20.73 -24.37
CA VAL A 8 -0.17 -21.63 -25.13
C VAL A 8 -0.97 -22.52 -26.07
N SER A 9 -2.06 -23.11 -25.58
CA SER A 9 -2.96 -23.93 -26.41
C SER A 9 -3.59 -23.12 -27.53
N LEU A 10 -4.13 -21.93 -27.23
CA LEU A 10 -4.72 -21.05 -28.23
C LEU A 10 -3.72 -20.72 -29.35
N VAL A 11 -2.53 -20.22 -29.01
CA VAL A 11 -1.54 -19.78 -30.00
C VAL A 11 -0.99 -20.96 -30.80
N ARG A 12 -0.72 -22.10 -30.15
CA ARG A 12 -0.28 -23.32 -30.83
C ARG A 12 -1.32 -23.83 -31.82
N SER A 13 -2.59 -23.87 -31.41
CA SER A 13 -3.70 -24.28 -32.27
C SER A 13 -3.91 -23.32 -33.43
N THR A 14 -3.87 -22.00 -33.20
CA THR A 14 -3.96 -21.01 -34.28
C THR A 14 -2.80 -21.16 -35.26
N ALA A 15 -1.56 -21.33 -34.80
CA ALA A 15 -0.40 -21.52 -35.68
C ALA A 15 -0.57 -22.76 -36.58
N GLY A 16 -1.05 -23.87 -36.01
CA GLY A 16 -1.35 -25.09 -36.78
C GLY A 16 -2.50 -24.89 -37.77
N LEU A 17 -3.58 -24.19 -37.38
CA LEU A 17 -4.72 -23.94 -38.27
C LEU A 17 -4.38 -22.96 -39.39
N ALA A 18 -3.65 -21.90 -39.09
CA ALA A 18 -3.26 -20.86 -40.06
C ALA A 18 -2.07 -21.29 -40.93
N GLN A 19 -1.39 -22.39 -40.58
CA GLN A 19 -0.20 -22.90 -41.26
C GLN A 19 0.92 -21.84 -41.38
N CYS A 20 1.03 -20.99 -40.36
CA CYS A 20 2.09 -19.99 -40.21
C CYS A 20 2.42 -19.79 -38.73
N ALA A 21 3.49 -19.04 -38.44
CA ALA A 21 3.77 -18.70 -37.06
C ALA A 21 2.72 -17.71 -36.54
N ALA A 22 2.32 -17.90 -35.29
CA ALA A 22 1.35 -17.05 -34.60
C ALA A 22 1.86 -16.68 -33.22
N GLY A 23 1.39 -15.55 -32.69
CA GLY A 23 1.74 -15.15 -31.35
C GLY A 23 0.70 -14.31 -30.64
N LEU A 24 0.89 -14.21 -29.33
CA LEU A 24 0.10 -13.41 -28.41
C LEU A 24 1.05 -12.69 -27.46
N GLU A 25 0.80 -11.41 -27.26
CA GLU A 25 1.56 -10.50 -26.40
C GLU A 25 0.56 -9.77 -25.53
N ARG A 26 0.72 -9.89 -24.22
CA ARG A 26 -0.11 -9.16 -23.25
C ARG A 26 0.52 -7.81 -22.94
N THR A 27 -0.29 -6.89 -22.45
CA THR A 27 0.15 -5.56 -22.00
C THR A 27 1.16 -5.64 -20.83
N GLY A 28 1.18 -6.75 -20.08
CA GLY A 28 2.20 -7.08 -19.07
C GLY A 28 3.47 -7.76 -19.60
N GLY A 29 3.75 -7.69 -20.91
CA GLY A 29 4.99 -8.17 -21.53
C GLY A 29 5.11 -9.68 -21.73
N ARG A 30 4.18 -10.48 -21.20
CA ARG A 30 4.18 -11.94 -21.44
C ARG A 30 3.85 -12.25 -22.90
N ARG A 31 4.79 -12.88 -23.58
CA ARG A 31 4.71 -13.26 -24.99
C ARG A 31 4.78 -14.76 -25.17
N VAL A 32 3.93 -15.30 -26.04
CA VAL A 32 4.02 -16.68 -26.53
C VAL A 32 3.95 -16.68 -28.06
N ARG A 33 4.79 -17.50 -28.69
CA ARG A 33 4.92 -17.58 -30.15
C ARG A 33 5.14 -19.03 -30.54
N PHE A 34 4.41 -19.51 -31.55
CA PHE A 34 4.48 -20.90 -32.01
C PHE A 34 4.53 -20.94 -33.54
N GLY A 35 5.32 -21.86 -34.08
CA GLY A 35 5.33 -22.19 -35.50
C GLY A 35 4.20 -23.15 -35.88
N PRO A 36 3.94 -23.35 -37.19
CA PRO A 36 2.84 -24.19 -37.67
C PRO A 36 2.98 -25.67 -37.27
N GLY A 37 4.21 -26.14 -37.04
CA GLY A 37 4.49 -27.48 -36.51
C GLY A 37 4.29 -27.61 -34.99
N GLY A 38 3.81 -26.57 -34.31
CA GLY A 38 3.57 -26.57 -32.86
C GLY A 38 4.82 -26.37 -31.99
N ALA A 39 5.98 -26.09 -32.60
CA ALA A 39 7.20 -25.73 -31.90
C ALA A 39 7.11 -24.30 -31.35
N ALA A 40 7.54 -24.11 -30.10
CA ALA A 40 7.67 -22.76 -29.53
C ALA A 40 8.81 -22.02 -30.22
N LEU A 41 8.59 -20.75 -30.55
CA LEU A 41 9.58 -19.89 -31.20
C LEU A 41 10.08 -18.83 -30.20
N PRO A 42 11.39 -18.66 -30.04
CA PRO A 42 11.94 -17.62 -29.17
C PRO A 42 11.86 -16.22 -29.81
N GLY A 43 12.03 -15.19 -28.97
CA GLY A 43 12.29 -13.81 -29.42
C GLY A 43 11.08 -13.04 -29.96
N GLU A 44 11.37 -11.89 -30.57
CA GLU A 44 10.39 -11.03 -31.23
C GLU A 44 9.98 -11.59 -32.60
N PRO A 45 8.75 -11.31 -33.08
CA PRO A 45 8.39 -11.64 -34.45
C PRO A 45 9.26 -10.83 -35.43
N GLU A 46 9.99 -11.52 -36.31
CA GLU A 46 10.83 -10.87 -37.34
C GLU A 46 9.97 -10.13 -38.38
N ARG A 47 8.74 -10.62 -38.63
CA ARG A 47 7.76 -10.01 -39.53
C ARG A 47 6.36 -10.35 -39.08
N VAL A 48 5.54 -9.32 -38.86
CA VAL A 48 4.10 -9.46 -38.62
C VAL A 48 3.34 -9.23 -39.92
N SER A 49 2.64 -10.25 -40.43
CA SER A 49 1.80 -10.13 -41.62
C SER A 49 0.41 -9.55 -41.32
N GLY A 50 -0.05 -9.67 -40.06
CA GLY A 50 -1.29 -9.05 -39.60
C GLY A 50 -1.41 -9.17 -38.08
N SER A 51 -2.16 -8.25 -37.46
CA SER A 51 -2.39 -8.25 -36.01
C SER A 51 -3.75 -7.71 -35.64
N ALA A 52 -4.28 -8.18 -34.51
CA ALA A 52 -5.49 -7.66 -33.88
C ALA A 52 -5.25 -7.41 -32.39
N PHE A 53 -5.86 -6.37 -31.85
CA PHE A 53 -5.85 -6.09 -30.42
C PHE A 53 -7.03 -6.77 -29.74
N PHE A 54 -6.83 -7.20 -28.50
CA PHE A 54 -7.90 -7.67 -27.62
C PHE A 54 -7.85 -6.88 -26.32
N GLY A 55 -8.99 -6.73 -25.65
CA GLY A 55 -9.15 -5.92 -24.45
C GLY A 55 -10.60 -5.55 -24.21
N ASP A 56 -10.85 -4.83 -23.12
CA ASP A 56 -12.15 -4.25 -22.82
C ASP A 56 -12.11 -2.74 -23.09
N THR A 57 -13.18 -2.19 -23.64
CA THR A 57 -13.39 -0.74 -23.79
C THR A 57 -13.24 0.01 -22.46
N ASP A 58 -13.67 -0.60 -21.35
CA ASP A 58 -13.64 0.07 -20.03
C ASP A 58 -12.30 -0.10 -19.30
N SER A 59 -11.59 -1.19 -19.56
CA SER A 59 -10.36 -1.58 -18.82
C SER A 59 -9.06 -1.42 -19.63
N GLY A 60 -9.14 -0.92 -20.86
CA GLY A 60 -7.99 -0.75 -21.75
C GLY A 60 -7.53 -2.05 -22.45
N PRO A 61 -6.49 -1.95 -23.32
CA PRO A 61 -6.02 -3.06 -24.13
C PRO A 61 -5.47 -4.20 -23.25
N GLY A 62 -5.98 -5.42 -23.45
CA GLY A 62 -5.50 -6.64 -22.81
C GLY A 62 -4.30 -7.28 -23.53
N GLY A 63 -4.07 -6.90 -24.79
CA GLY A 63 -2.89 -7.29 -25.55
C GLY A 63 -3.12 -7.30 -27.05
N ARG A 64 -2.20 -7.95 -27.76
CA ARG A 64 -2.19 -8.11 -29.20
C ARG A 64 -1.96 -9.56 -29.58
N VAL A 65 -2.65 -10.00 -30.62
CA VAL A 65 -2.38 -11.26 -31.32
C VAL A 65 -1.91 -10.96 -32.74
N TRP A 66 -1.08 -11.84 -33.30
CA TRP A 66 -0.55 -11.66 -34.65
C TRP A 66 -0.27 -12.96 -35.38
N LEU A 67 -0.12 -12.85 -36.71
CA LEU A 67 0.36 -13.90 -37.61
C LEU A 67 1.64 -13.45 -38.31
N GLU A 68 2.46 -14.43 -38.69
CA GLU A 68 3.75 -14.24 -39.36
C GLU A 68 3.81 -15.10 -40.62
N ARG A 69 3.33 -14.54 -41.73
CA ARG A 69 3.45 -15.16 -43.05
C ARG A 69 4.72 -14.69 -43.78
N PRO A 70 5.39 -15.58 -44.53
CA PRO A 70 6.52 -15.19 -45.37
C PRO A 70 6.12 -14.33 -46.59
N GLY A 71 4.83 -14.34 -46.97
CA GLY A 71 4.28 -13.59 -48.10
C GLY A 71 3.15 -12.63 -47.69
N ALA A 72 2.31 -12.25 -48.66
CA ALA A 72 1.13 -11.43 -48.41
C ALA A 72 0.16 -12.12 -47.41
N PRO A 73 -0.66 -11.35 -46.68
CA PRO A 73 -1.70 -11.91 -45.83
C PRO A 73 -2.59 -12.89 -46.61
N GLY A 74 -2.91 -14.01 -45.96
CA GLY A 74 -3.84 -15.00 -46.49
C GLY A 74 -5.28 -14.46 -46.51
N PRO A 75 -6.16 -15.00 -47.38
CA PRO A 75 -7.53 -14.52 -47.54
C PRO A 75 -8.42 -14.65 -46.30
N PHE A 76 -8.00 -15.46 -45.31
CA PHE A 76 -8.72 -15.67 -44.05
C PHE A 76 -7.99 -15.08 -42.83
N ASP A 77 -6.86 -14.40 -43.02
CA ASP A 77 -6.03 -13.93 -41.90
C ASP A 77 -6.75 -12.93 -41.01
N GLU A 78 -7.53 -12.02 -41.59
CA GLU A 78 -8.35 -11.07 -40.83
C GLU A 78 -9.35 -11.78 -39.92
N LEU A 79 -10.06 -12.78 -40.46
CA LEU A 79 -11.02 -13.58 -39.71
C LEU A 79 -10.32 -14.39 -38.61
N VAL A 80 -9.19 -15.04 -38.93
CA VAL A 80 -8.39 -15.79 -37.93
C VAL A 80 -7.93 -14.86 -36.80
N LEU A 81 -7.44 -13.66 -37.13
CA LEU A 81 -7.01 -12.66 -36.15
C LEU A 81 -8.17 -12.15 -35.30
N GLU A 82 -9.35 -11.94 -35.88
CA GLU A 82 -10.57 -11.54 -35.17
C GLU A 82 -10.98 -12.62 -34.16
N TRP A 83 -11.13 -13.87 -34.59
CA TRP A 83 -11.50 -14.98 -33.68
C TRP A 83 -10.44 -15.22 -32.61
N MET A 84 -9.15 -15.12 -32.97
CA MET A 84 -8.06 -15.26 -32.04
C MET A 84 -8.08 -14.13 -30.99
N ALA A 85 -8.38 -12.89 -31.38
CA ALA A 85 -8.54 -11.76 -30.46
C ALA A 85 -9.77 -11.94 -29.55
N ILE A 86 -10.89 -12.46 -30.05
CA ILE A 86 -12.07 -12.79 -29.24
C ILE A 86 -11.75 -13.89 -28.22
N ALA A 87 -11.09 -14.96 -28.65
CA ALA A 87 -10.68 -16.06 -27.77
C ALA A 87 -9.66 -15.58 -26.71
N ALA A 88 -8.69 -14.77 -27.12
CA ALA A 88 -7.72 -14.14 -26.22
C ALA A 88 -8.42 -13.24 -25.19
N ARG A 89 -9.40 -12.43 -25.62
CA ARG A 89 -10.23 -11.61 -24.73
C ARG A 89 -11.03 -12.44 -23.73
N MET A 90 -11.63 -13.56 -24.15
CA MET A 90 -12.37 -14.43 -23.23
C MET A 90 -11.45 -15.09 -22.20
N LEU A 91 -10.23 -15.46 -22.61
CA LEU A 91 -9.21 -15.97 -21.69
C LEU A 91 -8.71 -14.91 -20.71
N ASP A 92 -8.55 -13.68 -21.19
CA ASP A 92 -8.17 -12.53 -20.38
C ASP A 92 -9.29 -12.17 -19.39
N GLY A 93 -10.54 -12.11 -19.84
CA GLY A 93 -11.72 -11.87 -19.01
C GLY A 93 -11.93 -12.95 -17.93
N ARG A 94 -11.71 -14.23 -18.24
CA ARG A 94 -11.74 -15.32 -17.24
C ARG A 94 -10.62 -15.22 -16.19
N ARG A 95 -9.48 -14.64 -16.54
CA ARG A 95 -8.39 -14.34 -15.59
C ARG A 95 -8.67 -13.09 -14.76
N ARG A 96 -9.24 -12.06 -15.39
CA ARG A 96 -9.64 -10.80 -14.74
C ARG A 96 -10.85 -10.96 -13.84
N ALA A 97 -11.68 -11.97 -14.07
CA ALA A 97 -12.63 -12.46 -13.08
C ALA A 97 -11.84 -13.00 -11.88
N ALA A 98 -11.33 -12.08 -11.07
CA ALA A 98 -10.64 -12.34 -9.83
C ALA A 98 -11.55 -13.20 -8.95
N GLU A 99 -10.98 -14.23 -8.34
CA GLU A 99 -11.68 -14.90 -7.24
C GLU A 99 -11.95 -13.81 -6.18
N PRO A 100 -13.21 -13.64 -5.73
CA PRO A 100 -13.53 -12.55 -4.82
C PRO A 100 -12.62 -12.63 -3.60
N PRO A 101 -12.06 -11.49 -3.13
CA PRO A 101 -11.13 -11.47 -2.02
C PRO A 101 -11.73 -12.22 -0.83
N HIS A 102 -11.05 -13.27 -0.39
CA HIS A 102 -11.54 -14.12 0.69
C HIS A 102 -10.95 -13.68 2.02
N ALA A 103 -11.83 -13.45 2.99
CA ALA A 103 -11.42 -13.42 4.38
C ALA A 103 -10.82 -14.80 4.73
N ALA A 104 -9.58 -14.79 5.17
CA ALA A 104 -8.81 -15.95 5.57
C ALA A 104 -8.75 -16.06 7.10
N ASP A 105 -8.44 -17.26 7.58
CA ASP A 105 -8.14 -17.48 9.00
C ASP A 105 -6.84 -16.70 9.37
N PRO A 106 -6.91 -15.75 10.33
CA PRO A 106 -5.74 -15.03 10.81
C PRO A 106 -4.59 -15.92 11.27
N ALA A 107 -4.88 -17.05 11.91
CA ALA A 107 -3.84 -17.95 12.41
C ALA A 107 -3.01 -18.56 11.27
N LEU A 108 -3.67 -18.93 10.17
CA LEU A 108 -2.98 -19.45 8.98
C LEU A 108 -2.13 -18.37 8.30
N VAL A 109 -2.64 -17.14 8.23
CA VAL A 109 -1.87 -16.02 7.66
C VAL A 109 -0.67 -15.69 8.55
N GLU A 110 -0.83 -15.60 9.86
CA GLU A 110 0.28 -15.38 10.80
C GLU A 110 1.35 -16.47 10.69
N LEU A 111 0.95 -17.74 10.54
CA LEU A 111 1.88 -18.86 10.32
C LEU A 111 2.68 -18.67 9.02
N VAL A 112 2.02 -18.32 7.91
CA VAL A 112 2.68 -18.07 6.61
C VAL A 112 3.66 -16.89 6.67
N LEU A 113 3.34 -15.85 7.44
CA LEU A 113 4.16 -14.65 7.57
C LEU A 113 5.32 -14.81 8.58
N SER A 114 5.34 -15.87 9.39
CA SER A 114 6.33 -16.06 10.45
C SER A 114 7.56 -16.83 9.95
N GLU A 115 8.71 -16.15 9.93
CA GLU A 115 10.01 -16.77 9.61
C GLU A 115 10.50 -17.77 10.67
N ARG A 116 9.87 -17.81 11.85
CA ARG A 116 10.25 -18.71 12.95
C ARG A 116 9.66 -20.11 12.84
N GLU A 117 8.61 -20.26 12.04
CA GLU A 117 7.90 -21.53 11.90
C GLU A 117 8.63 -22.49 10.97
N ALA A 118 8.29 -23.78 11.05
CA ALA A 118 8.83 -24.77 10.13
C ALA A 118 8.34 -24.52 8.69
N VAL A 119 9.20 -24.82 7.71
CA VAL A 119 8.89 -24.65 6.28
C VAL A 119 7.68 -25.50 5.88
N GLU A 120 7.58 -26.70 6.44
CA GLU A 120 6.50 -27.66 6.20
C GLU A 120 5.14 -27.13 6.69
N ASP A 121 5.13 -26.46 7.85
CA ASP A 121 3.93 -25.88 8.44
C ASP A 121 3.45 -24.67 7.63
N ARG A 122 4.37 -23.80 7.19
CA ARG A 122 4.06 -22.71 6.26
C ARG A 122 3.53 -23.22 4.91
N ALA A 123 4.16 -24.24 4.34
CA ALA A 123 3.70 -24.87 3.10
C ALA A 123 2.29 -25.44 3.23
N ARG A 124 1.98 -26.06 4.38
CA ARG A 124 0.64 -26.56 4.68
C ARG A 124 -0.37 -25.42 4.81
N ALA A 125 -0.05 -24.35 5.53
CA ALA A 125 -0.94 -23.21 5.67
C ALA A 125 -1.22 -22.50 4.34
N LEU A 126 -0.21 -22.33 3.47
CA LEU A 126 -0.41 -21.82 2.10
C LEU A 126 -1.45 -22.64 1.33
N ARG A 127 -1.35 -23.98 1.37
CA ARG A 127 -2.31 -24.87 0.71
C ARG A 127 -3.71 -24.78 1.31
N LEU A 128 -3.83 -24.66 2.63
CA LEU A 128 -5.12 -24.45 3.32
C LEU A 128 -5.76 -23.11 2.96
N LEU A 129 -4.93 -22.10 2.68
CA LEU A 129 -5.37 -20.81 2.14
C LEU A 129 -5.69 -20.87 0.64
N GLY A 130 -5.54 -22.03 -0.02
CA GLY A 130 -5.74 -22.17 -1.46
C GLY A 130 -4.68 -21.46 -2.31
N LEU A 131 -3.52 -21.17 -1.71
CA LEU A 131 -2.34 -20.66 -2.40
C LEU A 131 -1.43 -21.83 -2.79
N VAL A 132 -0.62 -21.61 -3.82
CA VAL A 132 0.33 -22.60 -4.36
C VAL A 132 1.74 -22.27 -3.83
N PRO A 133 2.36 -23.12 -3.00
CA PRO A 133 3.68 -22.83 -2.42
C PRO A 133 4.79 -22.59 -3.44
N GLU A 134 4.65 -23.15 -4.63
CA GLU A 134 5.63 -23.09 -5.73
C GLU A 134 5.44 -21.88 -6.64
N LEU A 135 4.45 -21.01 -6.37
CA LEU A 135 4.24 -19.77 -7.12
C LEU A 135 4.59 -18.56 -6.26
N PRO A 136 5.26 -17.54 -6.82
CA PRO A 136 5.61 -16.37 -6.06
C PRO A 136 4.38 -15.57 -5.66
N LEU A 137 4.50 -14.82 -4.57
CA LEU A 137 3.46 -13.95 -4.06
C LEU A 137 4.04 -12.60 -3.62
N ARG A 138 3.15 -11.63 -3.45
CA ARG A 138 3.42 -10.37 -2.74
C ARG A 138 2.50 -10.26 -1.53
N VAL A 139 2.99 -9.63 -0.47
CA VAL A 139 2.18 -9.26 0.68
C VAL A 139 1.91 -7.76 0.66
N VAL A 140 0.68 -7.35 0.97
CA VAL A 140 0.31 -5.95 1.16
C VAL A 140 -0.08 -5.73 2.62
N ALA A 141 0.52 -4.72 3.24
CA ALA A 141 0.18 -4.27 4.58
C ALA A 141 -0.74 -3.07 4.48
N VAL A 142 -1.91 -3.14 5.10
CA VAL A 142 -2.95 -2.11 5.05
C VAL A 142 -3.19 -1.55 6.45
N ALA A 143 -3.24 -0.22 6.57
CA ALA A 143 -3.57 0.48 7.79
C ALA A 143 -4.67 1.52 7.55
N LEU A 144 -5.50 1.74 8.57
CA LEU A 144 -6.41 2.88 8.60
C LEU A 144 -5.66 4.11 9.09
N ALA A 145 -5.79 5.22 8.38
CA ALA A 145 -5.46 6.50 8.98
C ALA A 145 -6.56 6.89 9.97
N GLY A 146 -6.16 7.15 11.22
CA GLY A 146 -7.02 7.86 12.17
C GLY A 146 -7.35 9.24 11.62
N THR A 147 -8.50 9.80 12.02
CA THR A 147 -8.89 11.17 11.69
C THR A 147 -7.98 12.15 12.44
N GLY A 148 -6.81 12.43 11.88
CA GLY A 148 -5.83 13.39 12.35
C GLY A 148 -4.89 13.71 11.20
N SER A 149 -4.62 15.01 10.99
CA SER A 149 -3.91 15.61 9.85
C SER A 149 -2.84 14.72 9.16
N PRO A 150 -2.71 14.76 7.83
CA PRO A 150 -1.78 13.90 7.08
C PRO A 150 -0.35 14.07 7.59
N GLY A 151 0.17 13.02 8.26
CA GLY A 151 1.59 12.86 8.58
C GLY A 151 2.14 13.65 9.78
N ALA A 152 1.35 14.43 10.50
CA ALA A 152 1.85 15.11 11.69
C ALA A 152 1.99 14.12 12.86
N PRO A 153 3.17 14.00 13.53
CA PRO A 153 3.28 13.25 14.76
C PRO A 153 2.33 13.85 15.81
N PRO A 154 1.77 13.04 16.73
CA PRO A 154 0.94 13.57 17.81
C PRO A 154 1.74 14.62 18.60
N SER A 155 1.14 15.79 18.83
CA SER A 155 1.75 16.84 19.64
C SER A 155 2.21 16.24 20.97
N PRO A 156 3.46 16.48 21.43
CA PRO A 156 3.86 16.07 22.76
C PRO A 156 2.90 16.74 23.75
N GLY A 157 2.16 15.94 24.50
CA GLY A 157 1.24 16.46 25.53
C GLY A 157 1.99 17.47 26.39
N SER A 158 1.42 18.65 26.56
CA SER A 158 1.98 19.70 27.40
C SER A 158 2.40 19.09 28.74
N PRO A 159 3.68 19.13 29.13
CA PRO A 159 4.03 18.80 30.50
C PRO A 159 3.30 19.81 31.38
N GLY A 160 2.50 19.30 32.32
CA GLY A 160 1.76 20.12 33.27
C GLY A 160 2.69 21.19 33.85
N ALA A 161 2.23 22.44 33.82
CA ALA A 161 2.98 23.58 34.31
C ALA A 161 3.52 23.28 35.73
N PRO A 162 4.83 23.47 36.00
CA PRO A 162 5.32 23.39 37.36
C PRO A 162 4.67 24.50 38.20
N PRO A 163 4.33 24.24 39.47
CA PRO A 163 3.77 25.28 40.33
C PRO A 163 4.78 26.42 40.53
N SER A 164 4.31 27.65 40.40
CA SER A 164 5.08 28.88 40.61
C SER A 164 5.72 28.92 42.00
N PRO A 165 6.94 29.47 42.15
CA PRO A 165 7.58 29.60 43.45
C PRO A 165 6.90 30.70 44.28
N GLY A 166 6.34 30.32 45.43
CA GLY A 166 5.93 31.25 46.48
C GLY A 166 7.14 31.93 47.12
N SER A 167 7.03 33.23 47.37
CA SER A 167 8.03 34.07 48.04
C SER A 167 8.24 33.69 49.52
N PRO A 168 9.37 34.09 50.14
CA PRO A 168 9.88 33.46 51.36
C PRO A 168 9.22 34.02 52.63
N GLY A 169 8.87 33.12 53.55
CA GLY A 169 8.45 33.43 54.91
C GLY A 169 9.40 32.73 55.90
N ALA A 170 9.85 33.50 56.89
CA ALA A 170 11.00 33.23 57.74
C ALA A 170 10.82 32.18 58.84
N ALA A 171 11.97 31.67 59.28
CA ALA A 171 12.35 31.23 60.63
C ALA A 171 11.67 30.01 61.28
N GLY A 172 12.50 29.05 61.71
CA GLY A 172 12.10 27.98 62.63
C GLY A 172 13.19 26.94 62.83
N SER A 173 13.94 27.07 63.92
CA SER A 173 15.06 26.25 64.39
C SER A 173 14.67 24.84 64.89
N ALA A 174 15.69 23.99 65.01
CA ALA A 174 15.80 22.70 65.73
C ALA A 174 15.20 21.48 65.01
N GLY A 175 15.83 20.31 64.95
CA GLY A 175 16.95 19.72 65.67
C GLY A 175 16.71 18.20 65.72
N GLY A 176 17.78 17.40 65.77
CA GLY A 176 17.70 15.96 66.13
C GLY A 176 17.46 15.00 64.96
N THR A 177 18.48 14.28 64.47
CA THR A 177 18.95 12.95 64.93
C THR A 177 18.03 11.76 64.57
N GLY A 178 18.56 10.85 63.75
CA GLY A 178 18.62 9.43 64.09
C GLY A 178 17.73 8.44 63.32
N GLY A 179 18.37 7.37 62.84
CA GLY A 179 17.80 6.02 62.62
C GLY A 179 17.06 5.84 61.29
N ALA A 180 17.53 5.12 60.28
CA ALA A 180 18.03 3.74 60.19
C ALA A 180 16.99 2.65 60.52
N ALA A 181 16.93 1.68 59.61
CA ALA A 181 16.24 0.37 59.65
C ALA A 181 14.72 0.37 59.40
N ALA A 182 14.10 -0.69 58.87
CA ALA A 182 14.45 -1.79 57.98
C ALA A 182 13.16 -2.62 57.82
N LEU A 183 13.06 -3.37 56.72
CA LEU A 183 12.34 -4.65 56.54
C LEU A 183 10.91 -4.79 57.12
N ALA A 184 9.88 -4.87 56.27
CA ALA A 184 9.37 -6.10 55.63
C ALA A 184 8.11 -6.66 56.37
N PRO A 185 7.45 -7.75 55.92
CA PRO A 185 6.09 -7.69 55.38
C PRO A 185 5.09 -8.59 56.14
N ALA A 186 3.79 -8.47 55.84
CA ALA A 186 2.77 -9.49 56.16
C ALA A 186 1.50 -9.20 55.31
N ALA A 187 1.10 -10.12 54.43
CA ALA A 187 0.11 -11.19 54.66
C ALA A 187 -1.32 -10.62 54.71
N ASP A 188 -2.12 -10.85 53.67
CA ASP A 188 -2.99 -12.04 53.47
C ASP A 188 -4.34 -11.91 54.19
N ARG A 189 -5.38 -12.35 53.46
CA ARG A 189 -6.81 -12.51 53.83
C ARG A 189 -7.60 -11.20 53.91
N GLY A 190 -8.79 -11.09 53.34
CA GLY A 190 -9.67 -12.08 52.73
C GLY A 190 -11.10 -11.57 52.84
N ASN A 191 -11.82 -11.69 51.72
CA ASN A 191 -13.25 -11.93 51.59
C ASN A 191 -14.27 -10.98 52.28
N GLY A 192 -15.27 -10.52 51.52
CA GLY A 192 -16.55 -10.10 52.11
C GLY A 192 -17.33 -9.04 51.35
N ALA A 193 -18.15 -9.52 50.42
CA ALA A 193 -19.39 -8.96 49.87
C ALA A 193 -19.98 -7.67 50.48
N GLY A 194 -20.48 -6.80 49.59
CA GLY A 194 -21.59 -5.89 49.91
C GLY A 194 -21.70 -4.70 48.95
N GLY A 195 -22.90 -4.49 48.39
CA GLY A 195 -23.29 -3.19 47.85
C GLY A 195 -23.55 -3.15 46.35
N ALA A 196 -24.73 -3.61 45.95
CA ALA A 196 -25.37 -3.11 44.73
C ALA A 196 -25.81 -1.66 44.99
N GLU A 197 -25.11 -0.69 44.42
CA GLU A 197 -25.62 0.68 44.28
C GLU A 197 -25.77 1.03 42.80
N ALA A 198 -26.99 1.42 42.46
CA ALA A 198 -27.37 1.94 41.16
C ALA A 198 -26.71 3.31 40.94
N ALA A 199 -25.89 3.43 39.90
CA ALA A 199 -25.44 4.70 39.36
C ALA A 199 -26.08 4.92 37.98
N SER A 200 -26.86 6.00 37.90
CA SER A 200 -27.52 6.55 36.71
C SER A 200 -26.57 6.72 35.52
N PRO A 201 -27.09 6.71 34.27
CA PRO A 201 -26.26 6.75 33.07
C PRO A 201 -25.64 8.14 32.89
N GLY A 202 -24.32 8.22 33.05
CA GLY A 202 -23.53 9.30 32.51
C GLY A 202 -23.61 9.26 30.98
N SER A 203 -23.96 10.39 30.38
CA SER A 203 -24.04 10.65 28.95
C SER A 203 -22.66 10.54 28.28
N GLY A 204 -22.20 9.31 28.07
CA GLY A 204 -21.10 9.01 27.19
C GLY A 204 -21.54 9.21 25.75
N HIS A 205 -21.01 10.23 25.08
CA HIS A 205 -21.00 10.29 23.63
C HIS A 205 -20.30 9.02 23.12
N GLY A 206 -21.09 8.04 22.69
CA GLY A 206 -20.61 6.77 22.19
C GLY A 206 -19.71 7.01 20.98
N ALA A 207 -18.40 6.86 21.17
CA ALA A 207 -17.52 6.51 20.07
C ALA A 207 -18.06 5.19 19.51
N GLY A 208 -18.61 5.25 18.30
CA GLY A 208 -19.13 4.06 17.60
C GLY A 208 -18.08 2.95 17.52
N PRO A 209 -18.49 1.72 17.18
CA PRO A 209 -17.57 0.57 17.14
C PRO A 209 -16.32 0.91 16.33
N ALA A 210 -15.15 0.61 16.90
CA ALA A 210 -13.87 0.84 16.26
C ALA A 210 -13.90 0.24 14.85
N PRO A 211 -13.41 0.97 13.83
CA PRO A 211 -13.45 0.49 12.46
C PRO A 211 -12.72 -0.85 12.31
N ASP A 212 -13.34 -1.76 11.57
CA ASP A 212 -12.74 -3.04 11.23
C ASP A 212 -11.82 -2.86 10.00
N ILE A 213 -10.51 -2.94 10.25
CA ILE A 213 -9.47 -2.94 9.22
C ILE A 213 -9.72 -4.02 8.15
N GLY A 214 -10.32 -5.16 8.52
CA GLY A 214 -10.68 -6.21 7.58
C GLY A 214 -11.70 -5.75 6.54
N VAL A 215 -12.75 -5.04 6.98
CA VAL A 215 -13.81 -4.53 6.10
C VAL A 215 -13.29 -3.47 5.13
N GLU A 216 -12.48 -2.52 5.62
CA GLU A 216 -11.90 -1.47 4.77
C GLU A 216 -10.86 -2.05 3.80
N THR A 217 -10.11 -3.09 4.19
CA THR A 217 -9.19 -3.82 3.30
C THR A 217 -9.94 -4.56 2.19
N VAL A 218 -11.02 -5.29 2.53
CA VAL A 218 -11.90 -5.92 1.54
C VAL A 218 -12.50 -4.88 0.60
N THR A 219 -12.90 -3.72 1.11
CA THR A 219 -13.45 -2.62 0.32
C THR A 219 -12.42 -2.05 -0.66
N LEU A 220 -11.18 -1.82 -0.22
CA LEU A 220 -10.09 -1.39 -1.09
C LEU A 220 -9.83 -2.43 -2.20
N LEU A 221 -9.75 -3.70 -1.83
CA LEU A 221 -9.43 -4.78 -2.76
C LEU A 221 -10.55 -5.05 -3.76
N GLY A 222 -11.81 -5.02 -3.32
CA GLY A 222 -12.98 -5.13 -4.18
C GLY A 222 -13.04 -4.03 -5.26
N ARG A 223 -12.46 -2.86 -5.02
CA ARG A 223 -12.34 -1.76 -6.01
C ARG A 223 -11.16 -1.93 -6.97
N SER A 224 -10.09 -2.57 -6.51
CA SER A 224 -8.84 -2.71 -7.29
C SER A 224 -8.90 -3.74 -8.40
N GLY A 225 -9.81 -4.73 -8.32
CA GLY A 225 -9.94 -5.77 -9.34
C GLY A 225 -8.68 -6.63 -9.54
N LEU A 226 -7.85 -6.80 -8.49
CA LEU A 226 -6.59 -7.54 -8.57
C LEU A 226 -6.79 -8.93 -9.20
N PRO A 227 -6.18 -9.25 -10.36
CA PRO A 227 -6.19 -10.62 -10.86
C PRO A 227 -5.40 -11.56 -9.93
N GLY A 228 -5.91 -12.77 -9.72
CA GLY A 228 -5.25 -13.81 -8.94
C GLY A 228 -5.99 -14.23 -7.67
N SER A 229 -5.31 -15.02 -6.84
CA SER A 229 -5.79 -15.45 -5.53
C SER A 229 -5.41 -14.39 -4.50
N VAL A 230 -6.42 -13.81 -3.86
CA VAL A 230 -6.28 -12.78 -2.82
C VAL A 230 -6.82 -13.32 -1.51
N ARG A 231 -6.00 -13.29 -0.45
CA ARG A 231 -6.37 -13.70 0.91
C ARG A 231 -6.12 -12.58 1.90
N ILE A 232 -7.12 -12.29 2.71
CA ILE A 232 -7.09 -11.15 3.63
C ILE A 232 -7.26 -11.65 5.05
N ALA A 233 -6.38 -11.25 5.95
CA ALA A 233 -6.60 -11.43 7.36
C ALA A 233 -6.10 -10.23 8.16
N ARG A 234 -6.59 -10.10 9.38
CA ARG A 234 -6.05 -9.12 10.34
C ARG A 234 -4.83 -9.73 11.02
N VAL A 235 -3.72 -8.99 11.04
CA VAL A 235 -2.49 -9.34 11.75
C VAL A 235 -2.13 -8.15 12.65
N GLY A 236 -2.46 -8.28 13.94
CA GLY A 236 -2.37 -7.18 14.90
C GLY A 236 -3.23 -5.96 14.49
N PRO A 237 -2.65 -4.74 14.33
CA PRO A 237 -3.38 -3.54 13.91
C PRO A 237 -3.51 -3.42 12.38
N LEU A 238 -2.90 -4.32 11.60
CA LEU A 238 -2.82 -4.24 10.14
C LEU A 238 -3.74 -5.25 9.47
N GLY A 239 -4.19 -4.92 8.27
CA GLY A 239 -4.70 -5.89 7.30
C GLY A 239 -3.54 -6.46 6.51
N ALA A 240 -3.35 -7.78 6.55
CA ALA A 240 -2.41 -8.49 5.69
C ALA A 240 -3.15 -9.06 4.49
N VAL A 241 -2.62 -8.80 3.29
CA VAL A 241 -3.18 -9.28 2.03
C VAL A 241 -2.13 -10.09 1.29
N LEU A 242 -2.38 -11.39 1.11
CA LEU A 242 -1.54 -12.25 0.27
C LEU A 242 -2.08 -12.19 -1.16
N VAL A 243 -1.25 -11.79 -2.12
CA VAL A 243 -1.60 -11.67 -3.53
C VAL A 243 -0.73 -12.64 -4.33
N GLN A 244 -1.35 -13.68 -4.89
CA GLN A 244 -0.68 -14.65 -5.76
C GLN A 244 -1.31 -14.63 -7.15
N ARG A 245 -0.52 -14.25 -8.17
CA ARG A 245 -0.99 -14.14 -9.55
C ARG A 245 -1.04 -15.52 -10.23
N PRO A 246 -2.00 -15.82 -11.12
CA PRO A 246 -2.21 -17.17 -11.68
C PRO A 246 -1.12 -17.68 -12.67
N ASP A 247 -0.02 -16.93 -12.83
CA ASP A 247 1.15 -17.23 -13.68
C ASP A 247 2.49 -16.90 -13.01
N GLY A 248 2.49 -16.47 -11.74
CA GLY A 248 3.69 -15.86 -11.13
C GLY A 248 4.09 -14.53 -11.78
N ASP A 249 3.11 -13.79 -12.34
CA ASP A 249 3.33 -12.46 -12.92
C ASP A 249 4.02 -11.53 -11.91
N PRO A 250 5.20 -10.97 -12.24
CA PRO A 250 5.96 -10.17 -11.30
C PRO A 250 5.39 -8.76 -11.10
N ALA A 251 4.40 -8.35 -11.93
CA ALA A 251 3.79 -7.04 -11.87
C ALA A 251 3.22 -6.73 -10.48
N SER A 252 3.64 -5.61 -9.93
CA SER A 252 3.19 -5.16 -8.62
C SER A 252 1.70 -4.77 -8.63
N PRO A 253 0.94 -5.10 -7.59
CA PRO A 253 -0.44 -4.62 -7.42
C PRO A 253 -0.52 -3.12 -7.06
N ALA A 254 0.61 -2.42 -6.90
CA ALA A 254 0.63 -1.05 -6.40
C ALA A 254 -0.20 -0.08 -7.25
N GLU A 255 -0.11 -0.12 -8.58
CA GLU A 255 -0.89 0.77 -9.45
C GLU A 255 -2.40 0.54 -9.35
N GLU A 256 -2.82 -0.73 -9.31
CA GLU A 256 -4.21 -1.14 -9.16
C GLU A 256 -4.77 -0.67 -7.81
N LEU A 257 -3.96 -0.78 -6.74
CA LEU A 257 -4.31 -0.29 -5.41
C LEU A 257 -4.35 1.24 -5.33
N ARG A 258 -3.44 1.96 -6.01
CA ARG A 258 -3.45 3.44 -6.10
C ARG A 258 -4.71 3.92 -6.80
N ALA A 259 -5.08 3.28 -7.92
CA ALA A 259 -6.31 3.57 -8.64
C ALA A 259 -7.55 3.34 -7.74
N ALA A 260 -7.59 2.23 -7.00
CA ALA A 260 -8.66 1.93 -6.06
C ALA A 260 -8.76 2.89 -4.88
N ALA A 261 -7.62 3.36 -4.36
CA ALA A 261 -7.56 4.37 -3.30
C ALA A 261 -8.04 5.74 -3.78
N GLY A 262 -7.88 6.06 -5.07
CA GLY A 262 -8.38 7.29 -5.69
C GLY A 262 -9.83 7.25 -6.15
N ALA A 263 -10.40 6.06 -6.33
CA ALA A 263 -11.78 5.90 -6.74
C ALA A 263 -12.74 6.27 -5.60
N ARG A 264 -13.66 7.22 -5.86
CA ARG A 264 -14.81 7.47 -4.96
C ARG A 264 -15.63 6.18 -4.83
N PRO A 265 -16.18 5.86 -3.65
CA PRO A 265 -17.08 4.72 -3.50
C PRO A 265 -18.22 4.79 -4.51
N ALA A 266 -18.36 3.75 -5.35
CA ALA A 266 -19.49 3.61 -6.25
C ALA A 266 -20.72 3.21 -5.43
N GLY A 267 -21.58 4.18 -5.10
CA GLY A 267 -22.89 3.93 -4.52
C GLY A 267 -23.63 5.24 -4.25
N PRO A 268 -24.93 5.34 -4.56
CA PRO A 268 -25.75 6.43 -4.03
C PRO A 268 -25.78 6.26 -2.51
N GLY A 269 -25.30 7.26 -1.77
CA GLY A 269 -25.47 7.28 -0.32
C GLY A 269 -26.95 7.09 -0.01
N ALA A 270 -27.29 6.07 0.78
CA ALA A 270 -28.67 5.83 1.18
C ALA A 270 -29.22 7.13 1.80
N PRO A 271 -30.38 7.63 1.35
CA PRO A 271 -30.91 8.89 1.84
C PRO A 271 -31.16 8.77 3.35
N GLY A 272 -30.47 9.60 4.14
CA GLY A 272 -30.60 9.64 5.61
C GLY A 272 -29.37 9.22 6.40
N GLN A 273 -28.26 8.78 5.78
CA GLN A 273 -27.00 8.67 6.51
C GLN A 273 -26.34 10.05 6.63
N PRO A 274 -25.98 10.50 7.85
CA PRO A 274 -25.36 11.81 8.02
C PRO A 274 -24.04 11.85 7.25
N ALA A 275 -23.85 12.94 6.50
CA ALA A 275 -22.60 13.30 5.84
C ALA A 275 -21.52 13.61 6.90
N GLY A 276 -21.02 12.56 7.56
CA GLY A 276 -20.18 12.69 8.75
C GLY A 276 -19.28 11.50 9.07
N ARG A 277 -19.29 10.41 8.29
CA ARG A 277 -18.17 9.45 8.35
C ARG A 277 -17.02 10.08 7.58
N ALA A 278 -16.27 10.95 8.25
CA ALA A 278 -15.01 11.50 7.75
C ALA A 278 -14.26 10.40 7.01
N GLU A 279 -14.01 10.63 5.73
CA GLU A 279 -13.46 9.69 4.76
C GLU A 279 -12.16 9.10 5.34
N ARG A 280 -12.26 7.91 5.96
CA ARG A 280 -11.11 7.23 6.57
C ARG A 280 -10.21 6.82 5.43
N SER A 281 -9.06 7.47 5.33
CA SER A 281 -8.10 7.19 4.27
C SER A 281 -7.31 5.94 4.62
N VAL A 282 -7.30 4.99 3.70
CA VAL A 282 -6.50 3.78 3.82
C VAL A 282 -5.09 4.08 3.34
N ARG A 283 -4.09 3.51 4.02
CA ARG A 283 -2.71 3.47 3.56
C ARG A 283 -2.29 2.02 3.34
N ALA A 284 -1.51 1.78 2.30
CA ALA A 284 -0.99 0.47 1.98
C ALA A 284 0.50 0.51 1.64
N GLY A 285 1.23 -0.52 2.09
CA GLY A 285 2.57 -0.82 1.63
C GLY A 285 2.57 -2.16 0.90
N VAL A 286 3.19 -2.22 -0.27
CA VAL A 286 3.32 -3.44 -1.08
C VAL A 286 4.75 -3.97 -0.91
N GLY A 287 4.89 -5.24 -0.53
CA GLY A 287 6.17 -5.92 -0.45
C GLY A 287 6.68 -6.39 -1.82
N GLY A 288 7.97 -6.72 -1.88
CA GLY A 288 8.61 -7.32 -3.04
C GLY A 288 8.00 -8.68 -3.41
N LEU A 289 8.20 -9.10 -4.65
CA LEU A 289 7.83 -10.44 -5.12
C LEU A 289 8.78 -11.46 -4.51
N THR A 290 8.25 -12.44 -3.78
CA THR A 290 9.03 -13.52 -3.16
C THR A 290 8.44 -14.87 -3.50
N GLU A 291 9.20 -15.94 -3.31
CA GLU A 291 8.61 -17.28 -3.19
C GLU A 291 7.57 -17.29 -2.07
N ALA A 292 6.52 -18.12 -2.20
CA ALA A 292 5.44 -18.11 -1.22
C ALA A 292 5.89 -18.51 0.18
N LEU A 293 6.93 -19.34 0.29
CA LEU A 293 7.51 -19.76 1.57
C LEU A 293 8.30 -18.64 2.28
N ASP A 294 8.66 -17.59 1.54
CA ASP A 294 9.36 -16.39 2.00
C ASP A 294 8.40 -15.21 2.19
N ALA A 295 7.08 -15.46 2.28
CA ALA A 295 6.07 -14.42 2.48
C ALA A 295 6.35 -13.50 3.67
N GLY A 296 7.04 -13.99 4.71
CA GLY A 296 7.52 -13.18 5.83
C GLY A 296 8.43 -12.01 5.40
N VAL A 297 9.31 -12.23 4.43
CA VAL A 297 10.20 -11.19 3.87
C VAL A 297 9.37 -10.13 3.15
N SER A 298 8.45 -10.55 2.28
CA SER A 298 7.54 -9.64 1.57
C SER A 298 6.65 -8.86 2.57
N TRP A 299 6.25 -9.49 3.68
CA TRP A 299 5.52 -8.81 4.76
C TRP A 299 6.34 -7.75 5.49
N GLN A 300 7.60 -8.02 5.82
CA GLN A 300 8.47 -7.00 6.43
C GLN A 300 8.67 -5.81 5.47
N GLN A 301 8.93 -6.10 4.19
CA GLN A 301 9.05 -5.10 3.14
C GLN A 301 7.75 -4.26 2.99
N ALA A 302 6.59 -4.90 3.01
CA ALA A 302 5.29 -4.24 2.96
C ALA A 302 5.08 -3.30 4.16
N ARG A 303 5.47 -3.72 5.37
CA ARG A 303 5.41 -2.87 6.57
C ARG A 303 6.37 -1.69 6.50
N VAL A 304 7.57 -1.89 5.94
CA VAL A 304 8.52 -0.80 5.66
C VAL A 304 7.89 0.19 4.68
N ALA A 305 7.37 -0.28 3.54
CA ALA A 305 6.73 0.56 2.54
C ALA A 305 5.52 1.32 3.08
N LEU A 306 4.71 0.69 3.93
CA LEU A 306 3.53 1.31 4.56
C LEU A 306 3.90 2.56 5.39
N ARG A 307 5.10 2.61 5.97
CA ARG A 307 5.55 3.78 6.76
C ARG A 307 5.86 5.00 5.88
N PHE A 308 6.13 4.81 4.60
CA PHE A 308 6.29 5.88 3.61
C PHE A 308 4.97 6.36 3.01
N ALA A 309 3.90 5.55 3.11
CA ALA A 309 2.59 5.86 2.57
C ALA A 309 1.90 6.99 3.35
N VAL A 310 1.22 7.88 2.63
CA VAL A 310 0.54 9.07 3.15
C VAL A 310 -0.96 8.97 2.86
N ALA A 311 -1.76 9.14 3.91
CA ALA A 311 -3.21 9.09 3.79
C ALA A 311 -3.74 10.37 3.16
N GLY A 312 -4.82 10.27 2.38
CA GLY A 312 -5.54 11.43 1.82
C GLY A 312 -5.09 11.88 0.43
N THR A 313 -3.94 11.44 -0.05
CA THR A 313 -3.51 11.63 -1.45
C THR A 313 -3.48 10.28 -2.15
N PRO A 314 -4.35 9.99 -3.13
CA PRO A 314 -4.44 8.67 -3.76
C PRO A 314 -3.11 8.10 -4.27
N GLY A 315 -2.28 8.97 -4.88
CA GLY A 315 -0.96 8.56 -5.40
C GLY A 315 0.07 8.22 -4.32
N GLU A 316 -0.08 8.75 -3.10
CA GLU A 316 0.82 8.48 -1.97
C GLU A 316 0.24 7.49 -0.95
N ALA A 317 -1.04 7.15 -1.08
CA ALA A 317 -1.73 6.21 -0.20
C ALA A 317 -1.16 4.80 -0.31
N VAL A 318 -0.52 4.45 -1.43
CA VAL A 318 0.10 3.15 -1.65
C VAL A 318 1.56 3.32 -2.05
N THR A 319 2.46 2.75 -1.25
CA THR A 319 3.89 2.71 -1.54
C THR A 319 4.31 1.30 -1.90
N ASP A 320 5.07 1.15 -2.98
CA ASP A 320 5.71 -0.11 -3.35
C ASP A 320 7.13 -0.16 -2.79
N HIS A 321 7.48 -1.26 -2.14
CA HIS A 321 8.83 -1.46 -1.63
C HIS A 321 9.88 -1.50 -2.77
N ASP A 322 9.54 -2.08 -3.92
CA ASP A 322 10.48 -2.18 -5.06
C ASP A 322 10.82 -0.80 -5.63
N ASP A 323 9.91 0.18 -5.48
CA ASP A 323 10.10 1.57 -5.91
C ASP A 323 10.97 2.40 -4.94
N LEU A 324 11.15 1.95 -3.68
CA LEU A 324 11.87 2.71 -2.64
C LEU A 324 13.40 2.66 -2.79
N GLY A 325 13.93 1.56 -3.33
CA GLY A 325 15.36 1.33 -3.44
C GLY A 325 16.11 1.59 -2.11
N PRO A 326 17.28 2.27 -2.12
CA PRO A 326 18.08 2.52 -0.91
C PRO A 326 17.38 3.37 0.17
N VAL A 327 16.34 4.13 -0.19
CA VAL A 327 15.62 4.99 0.76
C VAL A 327 14.88 4.15 1.81
N ALA A 328 14.55 2.90 1.51
CA ALA A 328 13.94 1.97 2.47
C ALA A 328 14.77 1.83 3.76
N LEU A 329 16.11 1.95 3.69
CA LEU A 329 17.01 1.91 4.85
C LEU A 329 16.74 3.02 5.87
N LEU A 330 16.14 4.14 5.47
CA LEU A 330 15.74 5.19 6.41
C LEU A 330 14.70 4.67 7.42
N ALA A 331 13.89 3.67 7.05
CA ALA A 331 12.91 3.08 7.96
C ALA A 331 13.58 2.28 9.09
N GLU A 332 14.81 1.82 8.92
CA GLU A 332 15.56 1.13 9.98
C GLU A 332 16.04 2.10 11.07
N ILE A 333 16.02 3.42 10.79
CA ILE A 333 16.40 4.43 11.75
C ILE A 333 15.24 4.66 12.75
N PRO A 334 15.47 4.49 14.07
CA PRO A 334 14.51 4.82 15.12
C PRO A 334 13.88 6.21 14.98
N ALA A 335 12.57 6.30 15.22
CA ALA A 335 11.79 7.52 15.02
C ALA A 335 12.32 8.70 15.85
N GLU A 336 12.79 8.46 17.08
CA GLU A 336 13.41 9.48 17.94
C GLU A 336 14.62 10.13 17.28
N ARG A 337 15.46 9.32 16.62
CA ARG A 337 16.66 9.79 15.96
C ARG A 337 16.33 10.61 14.70
N LEU A 338 15.24 10.27 14.02
CA LEU A 338 14.70 11.07 12.92
C LEU A 338 14.13 12.40 13.42
N ARG A 339 13.30 12.37 14.48
CA ARG A 339 12.72 13.58 15.12
C ARG A 339 13.78 14.54 15.65
N ALA A 340 14.94 14.04 16.07
CA ALA A 340 16.04 14.87 16.55
C ALA A 340 16.73 15.69 15.42
N ARG A 341 16.48 15.38 14.14
CA ARG A 341 17.09 16.11 13.02
C ARG A 341 16.47 17.50 12.85
N PRO A 342 17.29 18.56 12.69
CA PRO A 342 16.79 19.92 12.52
C PRO A 342 15.77 20.06 11.38
N GLU A 343 16.01 19.38 10.26
CA GLU A 343 15.17 19.42 9.07
C GLU A 343 13.80 18.78 9.32
N VAL A 344 13.77 17.67 10.07
CA VAL A 344 12.54 16.97 10.43
C VAL A 344 11.72 17.79 11.42
N ARG A 345 12.37 18.48 12.36
CA ARG A 345 11.70 19.43 13.27
C ARG A 345 11.10 20.60 12.51
N ALA A 346 11.85 21.20 11.59
CA ALA A 346 11.37 22.30 10.76
C ALA A 346 10.16 21.87 9.90
N LEU A 347 10.18 20.67 9.32
CA LEU A 347 9.02 20.12 8.60
C LEU A 347 7.82 19.85 9.52
N ALA A 348 8.05 19.40 10.75
CA ALA A 348 6.98 19.20 11.73
C ALA A 348 6.35 20.52 12.18
N GLU A 349 7.17 21.55 12.43
CA GLU A 349 6.72 22.91 12.74
C GLU A 349 5.93 23.52 11.57
N LEU A 350 6.45 23.39 10.34
CA LEU A 350 5.77 23.80 9.12
C LEU A 350 4.41 23.10 8.95
N ALA A 351 4.36 21.78 9.17
CA ALA A 351 3.14 20.99 9.04
C ALA A 351 2.07 21.39 10.08
N ALA A 352 2.49 21.82 11.27
CA ALA A 352 1.61 22.27 12.35
C ALA A 352 1.09 23.72 12.16
N GLY A 353 1.74 24.52 11.32
CA GLY A 353 1.36 25.90 11.03
C GLY A 353 0.08 26.04 10.21
N GLU A 354 -0.45 27.27 10.12
CA GLU A 354 -1.60 27.58 9.28
C GLU A 354 -1.31 27.26 7.80
N GLY A 355 -2.12 26.39 7.20
CA GLY A 355 -1.92 25.93 5.83
C GLY A 355 -0.76 24.92 5.66
N GLY A 356 -0.17 24.42 6.76
CA GLY A 356 0.98 23.52 6.75
C GLY A 356 0.81 22.28 5.88
N GLY A 357 -0.34 21.61 5.98
CA GLY A 357 -0.65 20.44 5.14
C GLY A 357 -0.59 20.75 3.63
N THR A 358 -0.96 21.96 3.22
CA THR A 358 -0.89 22.36 1.80
C THR A 358 0.54 22.71 1.35
N GLY A 359 1.38 23.21 2.27
CA GLY A 359 2.80 23.45 2.04
C GLY A 359 3.58 22.15 1.88
N ILE A 360 3.34 21.18 2.78
CA ILE A 360 3.91 19.83 2.69
C ILE A 360 3.48 19.13 1.40
N ALA A 361 2.21 19.21 1.02
CA ALA A 361 1.72 18.65 -0.24
C ALA A 361 2.40 19.29 -1.47
N ALA A 362 2.60 20.62 -1.46
CA ALA A 362 3.33 21.33 -2.51
C ALA A 362 4.79 20.89 -2.60
N LEU A 363 5.48 20.77 -1.46
CA LEU A 363 6.86 20.27 -1.41
C LEU A 363 6.96 18.84 -1.95
N ALA A 364 6.08 17.94 -1.51
CA ALA A 364 6.07 16.55 -1.95
C ALA A 364 5.83 16.42 -3.47
N ALA A 365 4.84 17.12 -4.01
CA ALA A 365 4.56 17.14 -5.45
C ALA A 365 5.73 17.73 -6.26
N PHE A 366 6.40 18.77 -5.74
CA PHE A 366 7.57 19.36 -6.38
C PHE A 366 8.80 18.43 -6.33
N CYS A 367 9.04 17.74 -5.21
CA CYS A 367 10.14 16.77 -5.08
C CYS A 367 9.97 15.59 -6.06
N ARG A 368 8.72 15.16 -6.34
CA ARG A 368 8.42 14.13 -7.34
C ARG A 368 8.62 14.60 -8.77
N THR A 369 8.01 15.74 -9.11
CA THR A 369 7.91 16.18 -10.52
C THR A 369 9.11 17.01 -10.98
N GLY A 370 9.81 17.65 -10.05
CA GLY A 370 10.86 18.63 -10.34
C GLY A 370 10.38 19.90 -11.06
N SER A 371 9.05 20.08 -11.22
CA SER A 371 8.46 21.13 -12.04
C SER A 371 7.23 21.75 -11.36
N LEU A 372 7.21 23.08 -11.27
CA LEU A 372 6.08 23.83 -10.73
C LEU A 372 4.78 23.55 -11.49
N ARG A 373 4.85 23.41 -12.82
CA ARG A 373 3.66 23.18 -13.66
C ARG A 373 3.08 21.79 -13.43
N GLN A 374 3.94 20.77 -13.35
CA GLN A 374 3.50 19.40 -13.12
C GLN A 374 2.98 19.22 -11.68
N ALA A 375 3.68 19.77 -10.69
CA ALA A 375 3.19 19.80 -9.30
C ALA A 375 1.84 20.52 -9.18
N ALA A 376 1.64 21.63 -9.90
CA ALA A 376 0.36 22.34 -9.92
C ALA A 376 -0.75 21.52 -10.59
N ALA A 377 -0.45 20.81 -11.69
CA ALA A 377 -1.39 19.91 -12.33
C ALA A 377 -1.82 18.75 -11.41
N GLU A 378 -0.86 18.13 -10.71
CA GLU A 378 -1.11 17.04 -9.75
C GLU A 378 -1.97 17.50 -8.57
N LEU A 379 -1.73 18.72 -8.07
CA LEU A 379 -2.48 19.28 -6.94
C LEU A 379 -3.78 19.98 -7.36
N HIS A 380 -4.09 20.05 -8.67
CA HIS A 380 -5.20 20.82 -9.22
C HIS A 380 -5.19 22.30 -8.80
N LEU A 381 -4.01 22.92 -8.83
CA LEU A 381 -3.79 24.31 -8.45
C LEU A 381 -3.22 25.12 -9.60
N HIS A 382 -3.25 26.44 -9.44
CA HIS A 382 -2.47 27.31 -10.31
C HIS A 382 -0.99 27.27 -9.92
N HIS A 383 -0.10 27.33 -10.90
CA HIS A 383 1.35 27.27 -10.69
C HIS A 383 1.88 28.38 -9.77
N SER A 384 1.25 29.57 -9.77
CA SER A 384 1.61 30.66 -8.84
C SER A 384 1.29 30.33 -7.39
N SER A 385 0.21 29.59 -7.12
CA SER A 385 -0.15 29.13 -5.78
C SER A 385 0.85 28.11 -5.25
N VAL A 386 1.30 27.19 -6.10
CA VAL A 386 2.38 26.24 -5.75
C VAL A 386 3.68 26.99 -5.48
N ALA A 387 4.05 27.95 -6.33
CA ALA A 387 5.26 28.76 -6.14
C ALA A 387 5.24 29.54 -4.82
N ALA A 388 4.12 30.17 -4.46
CA ALA A 388 3.97 30.90 -3.19
C ALA A 388 4.13 29.98 -1.97
N ARG A 389 3.54 28.77 -2.02
CA ARG A 389 3.70 27.78 -0.96
C ARG A 389 5.14 27.30 -0.83
N LEU A 390 5.80 27.00 -1.95
CA LEU A 390 7.20 26.58 -1.94
C LEU A 390 8.13 27.68 -1.46
N ALA A 391 7.86 28.95 -1.75
CA ALA A 391 8.66 30.06 -1.23
C ALA A 391 8.64 30.12 0.32
N HIS A 392 7.47 29.89 0.93
CA HIS A 392 7.36 29.80 2.39
C HIS A 392 8.10 28.59 2.97
N VAL A 393 8.08 27.46 2.25
CA VAL A 393 8.84 26.26 2.61
C VAL A 393 10.36 26.51 2.52
N GLU A 394 10.82 27.17 1.45
CA GLU A 394 12.23 27.55 1.25
C GLU A 394 12.73 28.49 2.36
N GLU A 395 11.92 29.47 2.76
CA GLU A 395 12.22 30.38 3.86
C GLU A 395 12.35 29.64 5.20
N THR A 396 11.45 28.69 5.47
CA THR A 396 11.44 27.91 6.71
C THR A 396 12.61 26.93 6.79
N LEU A 397 12.93 26.25 5.69
CA LEU A 397 13.98 25.22 5.65
C LEU A 397 15.37 25.79 5.35
N GLY A 398 15.47 27.03 4.88
CA GLY A 398 16.72 27.65 4.45
C GLY A 398 17.31 27.01 3.17
N TRP A 399 16.48 26.34 2.37
CA TRP A 399 16.89 25.62 1.16
C TRP A 399 16.42 26.31 -0.11
N ARG A 400 17.13 26.07 -1.21
CA ARG A 400 16.71 26.50 -2.55
C ARG A 400 16.30 25.28 -3.36
N LEU A 401 15.01 25.01 -3.50
CA LEU A 401 14.48 23.82 -4.17
C LEU A 401 14.79 23.77 -5.68
N ARG A 402 15.20 24.91 -6.27
CA ARG A 402 15.75 24.95 -7.63
C ARG A 402 17.14 24.31 -7.73
N ASP A 403 17.89 24.29 -6.63
CA ASP A 403 19.16 23.58 -6.54
C ASP A 403 18.92 22.06 -6.41
N PRO A 404 19.54 21.22 -7.26
CA PRO A 404 19.31 19.77 -7.23
C PRO A 404 19.69 19.11 -5.90
N GLN A 405 20.73 19.59 -5.23
CA GLN A 405 21.22 19.01 -3.98
C GLN A 405 20.28 19.35 -2.82
N ASP A 406 19.83 20.60 -2.73
CA ASP A 406 18.83 21.01 -1.74
C ASP A 406 17.48 20.35 -1.97
N ARG A 407 17.05 20.17 -3.23
CA ARG A 407 15.85 19.40 -3.55
C ARG A 407 15.95 17.94 -3.12
N PHE A 408 17.12 17.32 -3.31
CA PHE A 408 17.36 15.95 -2.86
C PHE A 408 17.30 15.85 -1.32
N ARG A 409 17.93 16.80 -0.61
CA ARG A 409 17.83 16.91 0.86
C ARG A 409 16.38 17.08 1.32
N ALA A 410 15.61 17.92 0.65
CA ALA A 410 14.20 18.10 0.95
C ALA A 410 13.38 16.83 0.78
N HIS A 411 13.69 16.04 -0.26
CA HIS A 411 13.05 14.75 -0.48
C HIS A 411 13.37 13.75 0.65
N LEU A 412 14.64 13.64 1.05
CA LEU A 412 15.04 12.80 2.18
C LEU A 412 14.44 13.27 3.51
N ALA A 413 14.36 14.58 3.74
CA ALA A 413 13.76 15.15 4.94
C ALA A 413 12.26 14.85 5.02
N LEU A 414 11.53 14.92 3.89
CA LEU A 414 10.13 14.49 3.81
C LEU A 414 9.96 13.02 4.20
N TYR A 415 10.83 12.13 3.71
CA TYR A 415 10.80 10.72 4.09
C TYR A 415 11.10 10.51 5.57
N ALA A 416 12.16 11.13 6.08
CA ALA A 416 12.52 11.08 7.49
C ALA A 416 11.38 11.60 8.38
N TRP A 417 10.72 12.68 7.98
CA TRP A 417 9.56 13.23 8.69
C TRP A 417 8.37 12.26 8.71
N ARG A 418 8.00 11.66 7.57
CA ARG A 418 6.92 10.63 7.51
C ARG A 418 7.20 9.43 8.39
N LEU A 419 8.44 8.93 8.36
CA LEU A 419 8.90 7.79 9.16
C LEU A 419 8.95 8.10 10.66
N SER A 420 9.04 9.38 11.02
CA SER A 420 9.12 9.84 12.41
C SER A 420 7.79 9.84 13.16
N GLY A 421 6.67 9.79 12.42
CA GLY A 421 5.29 9.77 12.94
C GLY A 421 4.55 8.45 12.72
N THR A 422 5.21 7.43 12.14
CA THR A 422 4.62 6.12 11.81
C THR A 422 5.39 5.00 12.53
N GLU A 423 4.99 4.69 13.75
CA GLU A 423 5.45 3.51 14.51
C GLU A 423 4.40 2.39 14.51
#